data_AF-Q9XCT9-F1
#
_entry.id   AF-Q9XCT9-F1
#
_cell.length_a   1.000
_cell.length_b   1.000
_cell.length_c   1.000
_cell.angle_alpha   90.00
_cell.angle_beta   90.00
_cell.angle_gamma   90.00
#
_symmetry.space_group_name_H-M   'P 1'
#
loop_
_entity.id
_entity.type
_entity.pdbx_description
1 polymer ?
#
loop_
_entity_poly.entity_id
_entity_poly.type
_entity_poly.pdbx_seq_one_letter_code
_entity_poly.pdbx_strand_id
1 'polypeptide(L)'
;MNRRKFLAIMGSAGVISALGTAKVANAGVHTFPYYADSYGVLHDTTRCIGCRRCEEACNAVNHLPKPKKPFTDLSVTATKRRTSAYEWTVVNKYNVNGKDVFRKLQCFHCNDPACALGCFAKAFQKQPDGNVTY
;
A
#
# COMPACT_ATOMS: atom_id res chain seq x y z
N MET A 1 -41.69 32.96 35.74
CA MET A 1 -41.38 32.26 34.46
C MET A 1 -41.58 30.76 34.65
N ASN A 2 -42.38 30.08 33.83
CA ASN A 2 -42.73 28.66 34.00
C ASN A 2 -41.59 27.74 33.51
N ARG A 3 -41.20 26.74 34.33
CA ARG A 3 -40.14 25.76 34.01
C ARG A 3 -40.27 25.13 32.62
N ARG A 4 -41.50 24.84 32.17
CA ARG A 4 -41.74 24.24 30.84
C ARG A 4 -41.42 25.21 29.70
N LYS A 5 -41.69 26.51 29.88
CA LYS A 5 -41.36 27.54 28.89
C LYS A 5 -39.85 27.80 28.82
N PHE A 6 -39.17 27.78 29.97
CA PHE A 6 -37.72 27.93 30.04
C PHE A 6 -36.98 26.79 29.32
N LEU A 7 -37.39 25.54 29.55
CA LEU A 7 -36.80 24.38 28.88
C LEU A 7 -37.07 24.36 27.37
N ALA A 8 -38.27 24.79 26.93
CA ALA A 8 -38.59 24.91 25.50
C ALA A 8 -37.70 25.95 24.79
N ILE A 9 -37.43 27.09 25.43
CA ILE A 9 -36.57 28.15 24.88
C ILE A 9 -35.10 27.69 24.84
N MET A 10 -34.60 27.06 25.90
CA MET A 10 -33.22 26.55 25.90
C MET A 10 -33.03 25.41 24.89
N GLY A 11 -34.00 24.50 24.76
CA GLY A 11 -33.94 23.41 23.79
C GLY A 11 -33.94 23.91 22.34
N SER A 12 -34.78 24.90 22.02
CA SER A 12 -34.84 25.48 20.68
C SER A 12 -33.60 26.33 20.33
N ALA A 13 -33.09 27.13 21.27
CA ALA A 13 -31.86 27.89 21.05
C ALA A 13 -30.62 26.99 20.87
N GLY A 14 -30.53 25.88 21.62
CA GLY A 14 -29.42 24.92 21.50
C GLY A 14 -29.39 24.18 20.16
N VAL A 15 -30.55 23.80 19.63
CA VAL A 15 -30.66 23.11 18.33
C VAL A 15 -30.29 24.04 17.17
N ILE A 16 -30.69 25.31 17.21
CA ILE A 16 -30.35 26.30 16.17
C ILE A 16 -28.83 26.58 16.15
N SER A 17 -28.19 26.67 17.32
CA SER A 17 -26.74 26.84 17.45
C SER A 17 -25.95 25.66 16.89
N ALA A 18 -26.43 24.43 17.11
CA ALA A 18 -25.76 23.21 16.63
C ALA A 18 -25.84 23.07 15.09
N LEU A 19 -26.95 23.49 14.48
CA LEU A 19 -27.13 23.43 13.03
C LEU A 19 -26.37 24.54 12.28
N GLY A 20 -26.22 25.74 12.87
CA GLY A 20 -25.50 26.86 12.24
C GLY A 20 -23.98 26.70 12.18
N THR A 21 -23.42 25.81 13.02
CA THR A 21 -21.96 25.55 13.11
C THR A 21 -21.56 24.16 12.65
N ALA A 22 -22.53 23.31 12.31
CA ALA A 22 -22.27 22.00 11.74
C ALA A 22 -21.60 22.17 10.37
N LYS A 23 -20.27 22.05 10.35
CA LYS A 23 -19.55 21.78 9.10
C LYS A 23 -20.06 20.45 8.58
N VAL A 24 -20.76 20.47 7.46
CA VAL A 24 -21.07 19.25 6.70
C VAL A 24 -19.72 18.58 6.44
N ALA A 25 -19.53 17.38 6.97
CA ALA A 25 -18.32 16.62 6.70
C ALA A 25 -18.32 16.31 5.20
N ASN A 26 -17.45 16.97 4.45
CA ASN A 26 -17.19 16.62 3.07
C ASN A 26 -16.45 15.29 3.06
N ALA A 27 -17.17 14.21 2.78
CA ALA A 27 -16.58 12.93 2.45
C ALA A 27 -15.97 13.00 1.04
N GLY A 28 -14.86 13.72 0.92
CA GLY A 28 -14.02 13.68 -0.28
C GLY A 28 -13.25 12.36 -0.33
N VAL A 29 -12.99 11.84 -1.53
CA VAL A 29 -12.04 10.73 -1.69
C VAL A 29 -10.68 11.24 -1.22
N HIS A 30 -10.12 10.63 -0.17
CA HIS A 30 -8.75 10.93 0.24
C HIS A 30 -7.82 10.48 -0.89
N THR A 31 -7.22 11.43 -1.57
CA THR A 31 -6.23 11.22 -2.63
C THR A 31 -4.86 11.62 -2.10
N PHE A 32 -3.83 10.89 -2.49
CA PHE A 32 -2.46 11.26 -2.15
C PHE A 32 -1.96 12.30 -3.16
N PRO A 33 -1.04 13.20 -2.76
CA PRO A 33 -0.44 14.13 -3.71
C PRO A 33 0.23 13.37 -4.85
N TYR A 34 -0.03 13.81 -6.08
CA TYR A 34 0.73 13.35 -7.24
C TYR A 34 2.06 14.12 -7.29
N TYR A 35 3.16 13.38 -7.45
CA TYR A 35 4.50 13.95 -7.56
C TYR A 35 5.01 13.74 -8.98
N ALA A 36 5.21 14.84 -9.71
CA ALA A 36 5.63 14.82 -11.11
C ALA A 36 6.99 14.12 -11.31
N ASP A 37 7.91 14.31 -10.37
CA ASP A 37 9.28 13.76 -10.39
C ASP A 37 9.38 12.41 -9.64
N SER A 38 8.30 11.63 -9.62
CA SER A 38 8.27 10.33 -8.95
C SER A 38 9.03 9.25 -9.73
N TYR A 39 9.68 8.35 -8.99
CA TYR A 39 10.35 7.20 -9.57
C TYR A 39 9.37 6.07 -9.89
N GLY A 40 9.63 5.37 -10.99
CA GLY A 40 8.92 4.15 -11.39
C GLY A 40 9.88 3.00 -11.65
N VAL A 41 9.40 1.77 -11.44
CA VAL A 41 10.16 0.55 -11.76
C VAL A 41 9.38 -0.26 -12.78
N LEU A 42 9.94 -0.41 -13.97
CA LEU A 42 9.42 -1.30 -15.01
C LEU A 42 10.04 -2.69 -14.88
N HIS A 43 9.19 -3.71 -14.78
CA HIS A 43 9.61 -5.11 -14.86
C HIS A 43 9.08 -5.72 -16.16
N ASP A 44 9.96 -5.86 -17.15
CA ASP A 44 9.62 -6.50 -18.42
C ASP A 44 9.58 -8.03 -18.24
N THR A 45 8.36 -8.58 -18.16
CA THR A 45 8.11 -10.01 -17.99
C THR A 45 8.41 -10.82 -19.26
N THR A 46 8.48 -10.19 -20.43
CA THR A 46 8.79 -10.88 -21.70
C THR A 46 10.25 -11.33 -21.78
N ARG A 47 11.13 -10.69 -20.99
CA ARG A 47 12.57 -10.98 -20.91
C ARG A 47 12.96 -11.60 -19.57
N CYS A 48 12.02 -11.74 -18.64
CA CYS A 48 12.31 -12.33 -17.34
C CYS A 48 12.50 -13.83 -17.46
N ILE A 49 13.71 -14.31 -17.13
CA ILE A 49 14.08 -15.73 -17.19
C ILE A 49 13.96 -16.45 -15.84
N GLY A 50 13.40 -15.79 -14.82
CA GLY A 50 13.20 -16.41 -13.51
C GLY A 50 14.47 -16.61 -12.67
N CYS A 51 15.59 -15.95 -12.99
CA CYS A 51 16.91 -16.23 -12.38
C CYS A 51 17.08 -15.85 -10.90
N ARG A 52 16.07 -15.22 -10.27
CA ARG A 52 16.05 -14.80 -8.86
C ARG A 52 17.16 -13.84 -8.41
N ARG A 53 18.03 -13.33 -9.29
CA ARG A 53 19.06 -12.33 -8.94
C ARG A 53 18.48 -11.03 -8.38
N CYS A 54 17.24 -10.68 -8.75
CA CYS A 54 16.54 -9.55 -8.14
C CYS A 54 16.15 -9.80 -6.67
N GLU A 55 15.90 -11.04 -6.26
CA GLU A 55 15.69 -11.40 -4.85
C GLU A 55 17.00 -11.30 -4.08
N GLU A 56 18.08 -11.81 -4.65
CA GLU A 56 19.42 -11.77 -4.06
C GLU A 56 19.90 -10.34 -3.84
N ALA A 57 19.81 -9.48 -4.86
CA ALA A 57 20.19 -8.08 -4.75
C ALA A 57 19.34 -7.33 -3.71
N CYS A 58 18.03 -7.58 -3.68
CA CYS A 58 17.13 -6.99 -2.69
C CYS A 58 17.47 -7.45 -1.27
N ASN A 59 17.79 -8.72 -1.09
CA ASN A 59 18.21 -9.27 0.19
C ASN A 59 19.53 -8.64 0.67
N ALA A 60 20.52 -8.53 -0.23
CA ALA A 60 21.83 -7.98 0.07
C ALA A 60 21.76 -6.49 0.46
N VAL A 61 21.10 -5.65 -0.35
CA VAL A 61 21.07 -4.20 -0.09
C VAL A 61 20.27 -3.85 1.17
N ASN A 62 19.27 -4.66 1.53
CA ASN A 62 18.43 -4.45 2.71
C ASN A 62 18.85 -5.30 3.92
N HIS A 63 19.95 -6.03 3.84
CA HIS A 63 20.47 -6.87 4.92
C HIS A 63 19.43 -7.84 5.50
N LEU A 64 18.60 -8.43 4.62
CA LEU A 64 17.53 -9.33 5.02
C LEU A 64 18.08 -10.70 5.43
N PRO A 65 17.35 -11.48 6.26
CA PRO A 65 17.75 -12.83 6.61
C PRO A 65 17.97 -13.70 5.36
N LYS A 66 18.96 -14.60 5.43
CA LYS A 66 19.23 -15.54 4.33
C LYS A 66 18.00 -16.43 4.10
N PRO A 67 17.63 -16.70 2.83
CA PRO A 67 16.50 -17.57 2.53
C PRO A 67 16.82 -19.02 2.93
N LYS A 68 15.76 -19.81 3.21
CA LYS A 68 15.89 -21.24 3.52
C LYS A 68 16.54 -22.05 2.39
N LYS A 69 16.35 -21.60 1.15
CA LYS A 69 16.92 -22.19 -0.07
C LYS A 69 17.77 -21.13 -0.76
N PRO A 70 18.95 -21.49 -1.31
CA PRO A 70 19.81 -20.52 -1.98
C PRO A 70 19.08 -19.87 -3.16
N PHE A 71 19.50 -18.67 -3.55
CA PHE A 71 18.90 -17.95 -4.68
C PHE A 71 19.05 -18.71 -6.01
N THR A 72 20.07 -19.56 -6.12
CA THR A 72 20.31 -20.46 -7.25
C THR A 72 19.31 -21.62 -7.33
N ASP A 73 18.58 -21.95 -6.26
CA ASP A 73 17.52 -22.96 -6.32
C ASP A 73 16.27 -22.37 -6.99
N LEU A 74 16.08 -22.69 -8.26
CA LEU A 74 14.94 -22.22 -9.06
C LEU A 74 13.66 -23.03 -8.82
N SER A 75 13.71 -24.16 -8.11
CA SER A 75 12.52 -24.97 -7.81
C SER A 75 11.49 -24.19 -6.99
N VAL A 76 11.93 -23.19 -6.22
CA VAL A 76 11.02 -22.32 -5.44
C VAL A 76 10.09 -21.48 -6.30
N THR A 77 10.41 -21.28 -7.59
CA THR A 77 9.56 -20.50 -8.51
C THR A 77 8.35 -21.30 -8.97
N ALA A 78 8.37 -22.64 -8.84
CA ALA A 78 7.25 -23.50 -9.21
C ALA A 78 6.06 -23.38 -8.25
N THR A 79 6.28 -22.88 -7.04
CA THR A 79 5.22 -22.58 -6.07
C THR A 79 4.93 -21.08 -6.04
N LYS A 80 3.66 -20.70 -5.94
CA LYS A 80 3.25 -19.29 -5.89
C LYS A 80 3.55 -18.72 -4.49
N ARG A 81 4.72 -18.11 -4.33
CA ARG A 81 5.13 -17.43 -3.10
C ARG A 81 4.52 -16.03 -2.99
N ARG A 82 4.41 -15.54 -1.76
CA ARG A 82 4.10 -14.14 -1.42
C ARG A 82 5.32 -13.51 -0.78
N THR A 83 5.40 -12.18 -0.84
CA THR A 83 6.38 -11.43 -0.06
C THR A 83 6.11 -11.61 1.43
N SER A 84 7.14 -11.47 2.25
CA SER A 84 7.07 -11.53 3.71
C SER A 84 7.88 -10.39 4.34
N ALA A 85 7.90 -10.31 5.67
CA ALA A 85 8.75 -9.35 6.38
C ALA A 85 10.25 -9.54 6.07
N TYR A 86 10.65 -10.72 5.58
CA TYR A 86 12.04 -11.10 5.32
C TYR A 86 12.34 -11.31 3.82
N GLU A 87 11.31 -11.29 2.97
CA GLU A 87 11.41 -11.48 1.51
C GLU A 87 10.57 -10.41 0.81
N TRP A 88 11.15 -9.23 0.60
CA TRP A 88 10.43 -8.07 0.04
C TRP A 88 10.18 -8.18 -1.46
N THR A 89 10.89 -9.09 -2.12
CA THR A 89 10.62 -9.46 -3.50
C THR A 89 10.74 -10.95 -3.72
N VAL A 90 9.81 -11.52 -4.49
CA VAL A 90 9.79 -12.94 -4.85
C VAL A 90 9.45 -13.11 -6.32
N VAL A 91 10.07 -14.07 -6.99
CA VAL A 91 9.78 -14.46 -8.37
C VAL A 91 9.00 -15.77 -8.36
N ASN A 92 7.91 -15.79 -9.14
CA ASN A 92 7.07 -16.95 -9.36
C ASN A 92 6.98 -17.26 -10.85
N LYS A 93 6.92 -18.55 -11.17
CA LYS A 93 6.66 -19.07 -12.51
C LYS A 93 5.17 -19.26 -12.72
N TYR A 94 4.70 -18.95 -13.92
CA TYR A 94 3.33 -19.15 -14.37
C TYR A 94 3.39 -19.85 -15.72
N ASN A 95 2.41 -20.71 -16.01
CA ASN A 95 2.21 -21.24 -17.34
C ASN A 95 1.05 -20.49 -17.99
N VAL A 96 1.31 -19.86 -19.14
CA VAL A 96 0.32 -19.11 -19.92
C VAL A 96 0.40 -19.62 -21.36
N ASN A 97 -0.68 -20.23 -21.85
CA ASN A 97 -0.76 -20.81 -23.19
C ASN A 97 0.39 -21.79 -23.50
N GLY A 98 0.74 -22.64 -22.54
CA GLY A 98 1.80 -23.65 -22.68
C GLY A 98 3.22 -23.08 -22.58
N LYS A 99 3.40 -21.78 -22.36
CA LYS A 99 4.70 -21.14 -22.16
C LYS A 99 4.91 -20.76 -20.71
N ASP A 100 6.10 -21.05 -20.21
CA ASP A 100 6.52 -20.59 -18.89
C ASP A 100 6.89 -19.10 -18.94
N VAL A 101 6.25 -18.31 -18.09
CA VAL A 101 6.51 -16.88 -17.89
C VAL A 101 6.78 -16.62 -16.42
N PHE A 102 7.63 -15.63 -16.15
CA PHE A 102 8.04 -15.30 -14.80
C PHE A 102 7.57 -13.90 -14.43
N ARG A 103 7.13 -13.77 -13.17
CA ARG A 103 6.72 -12.48 -12.62
C ARG A 103 7.36 -12.29 -11.26
N LYS A 104 8.03 -11.14 -11.11
CA LYS A 104 8.42 -10.58 -9.82
C LYS A 104 7.19 -9.99 -9.11
N LEU A 105 7.01 -10.37 -7.85
CA LEU A 105 6.09 -9.73 -6.91
C LEU A 105 6.91 -8.91 -5.91
N GLN A 106 6.54 -7.63 -5.75
CA GLN A 106 7.13 -6.68 -4.80
C GLN A 106 6.11 -5.56 -4.50
N CYS A 107 6.43 -4.65 -3.58
CA CYS A 107 5.67 -3.41 -3.42
C CYS A 107 5.64 -2.63 -4.75
N PHE A 108 4.47 -2.09 -5.10
CA PHE A 108 4.27 -1.30 -6.32
C PHE A 108 4.45 0.20 -6.09
N HIS A 109 4.56 0.64 -4.82
CA HIS A 109 4.61 2.05 -4.44
C HIS A 109 3.50 2.88 -5.12
N CYS A 110 2.26 2.38 -4.99
CA CYS A 110 1.08 2.92 -5.67
C CYS A 110 0.94 4.44 -5.51
N ASN A 111 0.32 5.10 -6.49
CA ASN A 111 0.00 6.53 -6.41
C ASN A 111 -1.00 6.81 -5.28
N ASP A 112 -2.06 6.00 -5.21
CA ASP A 112 -3.02 5.98 -4.10
C ASP A 112 -2.88 4.70 -3.27
N PRO A 113 -1.91 4.64 -2.34
CA PRO A 113 -1.62 3.43 -1.58
C PRO A 113 -2.70 3.13 -0.53
N ALA A 114 -3.48 2.08 -0.79
CA ALA A 114 -4.47 1.56 0.16
C ALA A 114 -3.84 1.18 1.53
N CYS A 115 -2.58 0.74 1.54
CA CYS A 115 -1.85 0.44 2.78
C CYS A 115 -1.63 1.68 3.65
N ALA A 116 -1.31 2.84 3.06
CA ALA A 116 -1.17 4.08 3.80
C ALA A 116 -2.54 4.66 4.21
N LEU A 117 -3.55 4.54 3.34
CA LEU A 117 -4.90 4.98 3.65
C LEU A 117 -5.51 4.20 4.83
N GLY A 118 -5.33 2.88 4.86
CA GLY A 118 -5.89 2.01 5.90
C GLY A 118 -5.12 1.97 7.21
N CYS A 119 -3.91 2.54 7.28
CA CYS A 119 -3.07 2.46 8.46
C CYS A 119 -3.48 3.53 9.50
N PHE A 120 -4.29 3.14 10.48
CA PHE A 120 -4.68 4.04 11.58
C PHE A 120 -3.48 4.57 12.40
N ALA A 121 -2.38 3.82 12.44
CA ALA A 121 -1.14 4.21 13.11
C ALA A 121 -0.24 5.14 12.28
N LYS A 122 -0.58 5.39 11.00
CA LYS A 122 0.22 6.19 10.05
C LYS A 122 1.68 5.74 9.91
N ALA A 123 1.93 4.45 10.07
CA ALA A 123 3.24 3.85 9.82
C ALA A 123 3.58 3.96 8.33
N PHE A 124 2.64 3.60 7.45
CA PHE A 124 2.84 3.72 6.01
C PHE A 124 2.64 5.16 5.51
N GLN A 125 3.61 5.67 4.74
CA GLN A 125 3.62 7.05 4.25
C GLN A 125 4.02 7.12 2.77
N LYS A 126 3.30 7.94 1.99
CA LYS A 126 3.65 8.26 0.60
C LYS A 126 4.68 9.40 0.61
N GLN A 127 5.83 9.17 -0.01
CA GLN A 127 6.92 10.15 -0.07
C GLN A 127 6.88 10.97 -1.37
N PRO A 128 7.52 12.16 -1.39
CA PRO A 128 7.59 13.02 -2.57
C PRO A 128 8.29 12.39 -3.79
N ASP A 129 9.18 11.43 -3.57
CA ASP A 129 9.85 10.70 -4.65
C ASP A 129 8.97 9.57 -5.26
N GLY A 130 7.72 9.47 -4.80
CA GLY A 130 6.74 8.48 -5.26
C GLY A 130 6.79 7.16 -4.52
N ASN A 131 7.75 6.93 -3.64
CA ASN A 131 7.81 5.69 -2.89
C ASN A 131 6.75 5.66 -1.75
N VAL A 132 6.56 4.48 -1.17
CA VAL A 132 5.68 4.26 0.00
C VAL A 132 6.52 3.52 1.03
N THR A 133 6.83 4.19 2.14
CA THR A 133 7.66 3.69 3.24
C THR A 133 6.79 3.27 4.43
N TYR A 134 7.40 2.62 5.42
CA TYR A 134 6.78 2.24 6.69
C TYR A 134 7.72 2.50 7.88
#